data_AF-X1QSH6-F1
#
_entry.id   AF-X1QSH6-F1
#
_cell.length_a   1.000
_cell.length_b   1.000
_cell.length_c   1.000
_cell.angle_alpha   90.00
_cell.angle_beta   90.00
_cell.angle_gamma   90.00
#
_symmetry.space_group_name_H-M   'P 1'
#
loop_
_entity.id
_entity.type
_entity.pdbx_description
1 polymer ?
#
loop_
_entity_poly.entity_id
_entity_poly.type
_entity_poly.pdbx_seq_one_letter_code
_entity_poly.pdbx_strand_id
1 'polypeptide(L)' 'AALERIVSMGILPGEKIRVMNKIPDGIVVNVGGKKFALGDEIAKGI' A
#
# COMPACT_ATOMS: atom_id res chain seq x y z
N ALA A 1 8.81 -8.82 8.83
CA ALA A 1 7.50 -9.28 8.34
C ALA A 1 6.83 -8.18 7.52
N ALA A 2 6.04 -8.48 6.49
CA ALA A 2 5.41 -7.45 5.65
C ALA A 2 4.45 -6.53 6.45
N LEU A 3 3.73 -7.10 7.43
CA LEU A 3 2.75 -6.39 8.26
C LEU A 3 3.36 -5.22 9.07
N GLU A 4 4.48 -5.45 9.76
CA GLU A 4 5.12 -4.40 10.59
C GLU A 4 5.55 -3.18 9.77
N ARG A 5 6.04 -3.42 8.54
CA ARG A 5 6.38 -2.35 7.60
C ARG A 5 5.15 -1.58 7.14
N ILE A 6 4.07 -2.27 6.79
CA ILE A 6 2.81 -1.66 6.32
C ILE A 6 2.20 -0.79 7.43
N VAL A 7 2.15 -1.30 8.66
CA VAL A 7 1.68 -0.56 9.84
C VAL A 7 2.58 0.64 10.14
N SER A 8 3.91 0.48 10.03
CA SER A 8 4.87 1.58 10.23
C SER A 8 4.76 2.70 9.19
N MET A 9 4.28 2.39 7.98
CA MET A 9 3.95 3.39 6.95
C MET A 9 2.62 4.12 7.24
N GLY A 10 1.89 3.71 8.27
CA GLY A 10 0.58 4.24 8.62
C GLY A 10 -0.56 3.65 7.81
N ILE A 11 -0.36 2.49 7.17
CA ILE A 11 -1.42 1.72 6.52
C ILE A 11 -1.89 0.68 7.54
N LEU A 12 -3.11 0.84 8.02
CA LEU A 12 -3.65 0.00 9.10
C LEU A 12 -4.72 -0.97 8.57
N PRO A 13 -4.83 -2.19 9.15
CA PRO A 13 -5.90 -3.10 8.81
C PRO A 13 -7.29 -2.46 9.00
N GLY A 14 -8.18 -2.64 8.01
CA GLY A 14 -9.52 -2.08 8.01
C GLY A 14 -9.66 -0.72 7.31
N GLU A 15 -8.56 -0.09 6.88
CA GLU A 15 -8.63 1.09 6.04
C GLU A 15 -9.09 0.76 4.61
N LYS A 16 -9.84 1.69 4.01
CA LYS A 16 -10.20 1.60 2.59
C LYS A 16 -9.03 2.03 1.74
N ILE A 17 -8.55 1.11 0.91
CA ILE A 17 -7.47 1.36 -0.05
C ILE A 17 -8.09 1.56 -1.43
N ARG A 18 -7.73 2.66 -2.11
CA ARG A 18 -8.09 2.88 -3.51
C ARG A 18 -6.84 2.73 -4.38
N VAL A 19 -6.86 1.78 -5.30
CA VAL A 19 -5.82 1.66 -6.33
C VAL A 19 -5.98 2.84 -7.30
N MET A 20 -4.89 3.59 -7.52
CA MET A 20 -4.90 4.75 -8.40
C MET A 20 -4.26 4.42 -9.74
N ASN A 21 -3.03 3.90 -9.73
CA ASN A 21 -2.25 3.61 -10.93
C ASN A 21 -1.37 2.38 -10.70
N LYS A 22 -1.06 1.68 -11.78
CA LYS A 22 -0.03 0.63 -11.80
C LYS A 22 1.26 1.22 -12.38
N ILE A 23 2.40 0.86 -11.80
CA ILE A 23 3.75 1.20 -12.27
C ILE A 23 4.50 -0.13 -12.56
N PRO A 24 5.62 -0.11 -13.30
CA PRO A 24 6.30 -1.35 -13.70
C PRO A 24 6.61 -2.33 -12.56
N ASP A 25 7.06 -1.81 -11.42
CA ASP A 25 7.49 -2.62 -10.26
C ASP A 25 6.55 -2.50 -9.05
N GLY A 26 5.29 -2.08 -9.25
CA GLY A 26 4.38 -1.85 -8.14
C GLY A 26 3.04 -1.19 -8.47
N ILE A 27 2.39 -0.68 -7.43
CA ILE A 27 1.12 0.05 -7.52
C ILE A 27 1.16 1.33 -6.69
N VAL A 28 0.46 2.35 -7.17
CA VAL A 28 0.18 3.56 -6.41
C VAL A 28 -1.22 3.45 -5.83
N VAL A 29 -1.32 3.53 -4.52
CA VAL A 29 -2.58 3.45 -3.77
C VAL A 29 -2.84 4.74 -3.00
N ASN A 30 -4.11 5.04 -2.78
CA ASN A 30 -4.55 6.03 -1.84
C ASN A 30 -5.11 5.36 -0.58
N VAL A 31 -4.59 5.74 0.58
CA VAL A 31 -5.05 5.30 1.90
C VAL A 31 -5.29 6.54 2.75
N GLY A 32 -6.52 6.73 3.22
CA GLY A 32 -6.88 7.89 4.06
C GLY A 32 -6.58 9.27 3.44
N GLY A 33 -6.61 9.38 2.10
CA GLY A 33 -6.29 10.63 1.39
C GLY A 33 -4.80 10.81 1.06
N LYS A 34 -3.90 9.97 1.59
CA LYS A 34 -2.46 9.97 1.28
C LYS A 34 -2.14 8.97 0.19
N LYS A 35 -1.12 9.27 -0.63
CA LYS A 35 -0.67 8.39 -1.73
C LYS A 35 0.59 7.63 -1.32
N PHE A 36 0.62 6.34 -1.61
CA PHE A 36 1.76 5.46 -1.36
C PHE A 36 2.11 4.69 -2.64
N ALA A 37 3.40 4.59 -2.93
CA ALA A 37 3.91 3.66 -3.94
C ALA A 37 4.33 2.39 -3.22
N LEU A 38 3.69 1.27 -3.56
CA LEU A 38 3.95 -0.03 -2.99
C LEU A 38 4.60 -0.89 -4.05
N GLY A 39 5.78 -1.42 -3.75
CA GLY A 39 6.42 -2.43 -4.60
C GLY A 39 5.59 -3.70 -4.65
N ASP A 40 5.69 -4.46 -5.73
CA ASP A 40 4.91 -5.68 -5.94
C ASP A 40 5.00 -6.70 -4.80
N GLU A 41 6.17 -6.78 -4.14
CA GLU A 41 6.39 -7.65 -2.98
C GLU A 41 5.51 -7.29 -1.77
N ILE A 42 5.26 -6.00 -1.56
CA ILE A 42 4.40 -5.51 -0.47
C ILE A 42 2.94 -5.58 -0.93
N ALA A 43 2.64 -5.16 -2.17
CA ALA A 43 1.29 -5.13 -2.72
C ALA A 43 0.61 -6.50 -2.77
N LYS A 44 1.37 -7.60 -2.90
CA LYS A 44 0.83 -8.97 -2.84
C LYS A 44 0.38 -9.40 -1.44
N GLY A 45 0.82 -8.71 -0.40
CA GLY A 45 0.58 -9.07 1.01
C GLY A 45 -0.54 -8.27 1.68
N ILE A 46 -1.31 -7.48 0.93
CA ILE A 46 -2.35 -6.55 1.41
C ILE A 46 -3.68 -6.80 0.70
#